data_AF-A0A3B9UWB7-F1
#
_entry.id   AF-A0A3B9UWB7-F1
#
_cell.length_a   1.000
_cell.length_b   1.000
_cell.length_c   1.000
_cell.angle_alpha   90.00
_cell.angle_beta   90.00
_cell.angle_gamma   90.00
#
_symmetry.space_group_name_H-M   'P 1'
#
loop_
_entity.id
_entity.type
_entity.pdbx_description
1 polymer ?
#
loop_
_entity_poly.entity_id
_entity_poly.type
_entity_poly.pdbx_seq_one_letter_code
_entity_poly.pdbx_strand_id
1 'polypeptide(L)' 'MERINFSTEGSTPFEQLLGHNKNILKKWSNLEDALFNSNTFSRELKEEIRRTLAFN' A
#
# COMPACT_ATOMS: atom_id res chain seq x y z
N MET A 1 10.00 -18.29 -4.34
CA MET A 1 9.59 -17.07 -3.61
C MET A 1 10.86 -16.39 -3.15
N GLU A 2 11.16 -15.20 -3.67
CA GLU A 2 12.21 -14.39 -3.06
C GLU A 2 11.80 -14.07 -1.62
N ARG A 3 12.60 -14.46 -0.64
CA ARG A 3 12.39 -14.10 0.76
C ARG A 3 12.99 -12.72 0.99
N ILE A 4 12.34 -11.69 0.45
CA ILE A 4 12.67 -10.33 0.86
C ILE A 4 12.22 -10.20 2.31
N ASN A 5 13.16 -9.92 3.21
CA ASN A 5 12.81 -9.65 4.59
C ASN A 5 11.99 -8.35 4.63
N PHE A 6 10.88 -8.35 5.35
CA PHE A 6 10.07 -7.15 5.54
C PHE A 6 10.81 -6.13 6.41
N SER A 7 10.66 -4.84 6.08
CA SER A 7 11.10 -3.75 6.95
C SER A 7 10.19 -3.68 8.18
N THR A 8 10.70 -3.09 9.26
CA THR A 8 9.89 -2.74 10.45
C THR A 8 8.99 -1.52 10.21
N GLU A 9 9.12 -0.86 9.06
CA GLU A 9 8.41 0.37 8.72
C GLU A 9 7.24 0.03 7.79
N GLY A 10 6.01 0.35 8.19
CA GLY A 10 4.80 0.04 7.43
C GLY A 10 3.83 -0.85 8.21
N SER A 11 2.53 -0.71 7.95
CA SER A 11 1.46 -1.41 8.65
C SER A 11 1.01 -2.67 7.91
N THR A 12 1.14 -2.69 6.58
CA THR A 12 0.83 -3.85 5.73
C THR A 12 2.10 -4.55 5.25
N PRO A 13 2.05 -5.84 4.85
CA PRO A 13 3.19 -6.52 4.24
C PRO A 13 3.76 -5.77 3.02
N PHE A 14 2.88 -5.18 2.20
CA PHE A 14 3.29 -4.36 1.07
C PHE A 14 3.99 -3.06 1.50
N GLU A 15 3.48 -2.36 2.51
CA GLU A 15 4.16 -1.19 3.08
C GLU A 15 5.50 -1.57 3.71
N GLN A 16 5.58 -2.69 4.41
CA GLN A 16 6.83 -3.22 4.97
C GLN A 16 7.84 -3.61 3.89
N LEU A 17 7.37 -4.04 2.73
CA LEU A 17 8.23 -4.24 1.56
C LEU A 17 8.80 -2.90 1.05
N LEU A 18 7.97 -1.86 0.99
CA LEU A 18 8.42 -0.51 0.62
C LEU A 18 9.24 0.18 1.71
N GLY A 19 9.08 -0.24 2.97
CA GLY A 19 9.68 0.33 4.16
C GLY A 19 11.21 0.22 4.23
N HIS A 20 11.85 -0.52 3.33
CA HIS A 20 13.30 -0.44 3.11
C HIS A 20 13.74 0.96 2.65
N ASN A 21 12.82 1.70 2.03
CA ASN A 21 13.03 3.07 1.62
C ASN A 21 11.87 3.96 2.09
N LYS A 22 12.10 4.67 3.20
CA LYS A 22 11.10 5.57 3.81
C LYS A 22 10.56 6.65 2.86
N ASN A 23 11.36 7.09 1.88
CA ASN A 23 10.89 8.06 0.88
C ASN A 23 9.86 7.42 -0.08
N ILE A 24 10.11 6.18 -0.49
CA ILE A 24 9.15 5.42 -1.31
C ILE A 24 7.89 5.12 -0.50
N LEU A 25 8.03 4.62 0.73
CA LEU A 25 6.90 4.37 1.62
C LEU A 25 6.04 5.63 1.81
N LYS A 26 6.65 6.79 2.09
CA LYS A 26 5.91 8.04 2.26
C LYS A 26 5.13 8.45 1.00
N LYS A 27 5.72 8.29 -0.18
CA LYS A 27 5.02 8.58 -1.44
C LYS A 27 3.87 7.61 -1.67
N TRP A 28 4.05 6.34 -1.31
CA TRP A 28 2.99 5.34 -1.36
C TRP A 28 1.84 5.70 -0.42
N SER A 29 2.09 5.99 0.85
CA SER A 29 1.03 6.37 1.81
C SER A 29 0.24 7.60 1.33
N ASN A 30 0.92 8.61 0.78
CA ASN A 30 0.23 9.76 0.20
C ASN A 30 -0.67 9.41 -1.00
N LEU A 31 -0.23 8.47 -1.85
CA LEU A 31 -1.02 7.98 -2.97
C LEU A 31 -2.23 7.19 -2.48
N GLU A 32 -2.03 6.35 -1.47
CA GLU A 32 -3.09 5.56 -0.83
C GLU A 32 -4.17 6.47 -0.25
N ASP A 33 -3.77 7.49 0.52
CA ASP A 33 -4.67 8.52 1.04
C ASP A 33 -5.42 9.24 -0.09
N ALA A 34 -4.73 9.64 -1.16
CA ALA A 34 -5.37 10.31 -2.29
C ALA A 34 -6.37 9.40 -3.01
N LEU A 35 -6.06 8.12 -3.18
CA LEU A 35 -6.91 7.14 -3.84
C LEU A 35 -8.18 6.85 -3.03
N PHE A 36 -8.03 6.58 -1.73
CA PHE A 36 -9.15 6.20 -0.87
C PHE A 36 -10.02 7.40 -0.46
N ASN A 37 -9.46 8.61 -0.36
CA ASN A 37 -10.23 9.83 -0.08
C ASN A 37 -10.82 10.49 -1.34
N SER A 38 -10.39 10.10 -2.54
CA SER A 38 -10.92 10.65 -3.79
C SER A 38 -12.36 10.22 -4.05
N ASN A 39 -13.23 11.14 -4.49
CA ASN A 39 -14.59 10.81 -4.93
C ASN A 39 -14.67 10.36 -6.40
N THR A 40 -13.53 10.30 -7.10
CA THR A 40 -13.46 9.92 -8.53
C THR A 40 -13.70 8.42 -8.74
N PHE A 41 -13.31 7.58 -7.78
CA PHE A 41 -13.41 6.13 -7.89
C PHE A 41 -14.63 5.61 -7.13
N SER A 42 -15.30 4.61 -7.70
CA SER A 42 -16.42 3.95 -7.04
C SER A 42 -15.94 3.19 -5.80
N ARG A 43 -16.87 2.94 -4.87
CA ARG A 43 -16.58 2.19 -3.64
C ARG A 43 -16.09 0.77 -3.97
N GLU A 44 -16.67 0.15 -4.98
CA GLU A 44 -16.33 -1.21 -5.42
C GLU A 44 -14.89 -1.27 -5.90
N LEU A 45 -14.46 -0.31 -6.74
CA LEU A 45 -13.09 -0.26 -7.24
C LEU A 45 -12.08 -0.08 -6.10
N LYS A 46 -12.38 0.79 -5.13
CA LYS A 46 -11.52 0.98 -3.96
C LYS A 46 -11.38 -0.31 -3.14
N GLU A 47 -12.48 -1.04 -2.93
CA GLU A 47 -12.43 -2.32 -2.21
C GLU A 47 -11.66 -3.40 -2.96
N GLU A 48 -11.78 -3.48 -4.29
CA GLU A 48 -10.99 -4.41 -5.08
C GLU A 48 -9.49 -4.09 -4.99
N ILE A 49 -9.12 -2.81 -5.10
CA ILE A 49 -7.73 -2.37 -4.91
C ILE A 49 -7.22 -2.75 -3.51
N ARG A 50 -8.00 -2.50 -2.46
CA ARG A 50 -7.65 -2.87 -1.09
C ARG A 50 -7.44 -4.38 -0.92
N ARG A 51 -8.31 -5.20 -1.54
CA ARG A 51 -8.17 -6.66 -1.51
C ARG A 51 -6.91 -7.12 -2.25
N THR A 52 -6.65 -6.59 -3.44
CA THR A 52 -5.44 -6.93 -4.20
C THR A 52 -4.18 -6.60 -3.42
N LEU A 53 -4.15 -5.47 -2.71
CA LEU A 53 -3.01 -5.06 -1.88
C LEU A 53 -2.88 -5.89 -0.59
N ALA A 54 -3.98 -6.43 -0.06
CA ALA A 54 -3.96 -7.26 1.14
C ALA A 54 -3.62 -8.75 0.88
N PHE A 55 -3.81 -9.23 -0.36
CA PHE A 55 -3.64 -10.64 -0.72
C PHE A 55 -2.23 -11.05 -1.17
N ASN A 56 -1.20 -10.25 -0.87
CA ASN A 56 0.21 -10.58 -1.19
C ASN A 56 1.16 -10.25 -0.05
#